data_AF-A0A5J4E4T2-F1
#
_entry.id   AF-A0A5J4E4T2-F1
#
_cell.length_a   1.000
_cell.length_b   1.000
_cell.length_c   1.000
_cell.angle_alpha   90.00
_cell.angle_beta   90.00
_cell.angle_gamma   90.00
#
_symmetry.space_group_name_H-M   'P 1'
#
loop_
_entity.id
_entity.type
_entity.pdbx_description
1 polymer ?
#
loop_
_entity_poly.entity_id
_entity_poly.type
_entity_poly.pdbx_seq_one_letter_code
_entity_poly.pdbx_strand_id
1 'polypeptide(L)' 'MRFEMTDEMADALKNDVNWMIGVHHPVYTYELRVEDATRESLLNDLH' A
#
# COMPACT_ATOMS: atom_id res chain seq x y z
N MET A 1 12.96 1.40 -3.83
CA MET A 1 12.62 0.09 -3.22
C MET A 1 11.60 -0.58 -4.12
N ARG A 2 11.63 -1.90 -4.27
CA ARG A 2 10.62 -2.65 -5.01
C ARG A 2 9.73 -3.37 -4.01
N PHE A 3 8.41 -3.19 -4.14
CA PHE A 3 7.41 -3.92 -3.39
C PHE A 3 6.66 -4.80 -4.39
N GLU A 4 6.67 -6.11 -4.16
CA GLU A 4 5.94 -7.05 -5.01
C GLU A 4 4.58 -7.34 -4.37
N MET A 5 3.55 -7.41 -5.20
CA MET A 5 2.19 -7.69 -4.79
C MET A 5 1.69 -8.91 -5.57
N THR A 6 0.86 -9.72 -4.93
CA THR A 6 0.12 -10.78 -5.60
C THR A 6 -1.15 -10.20 -6.23
N ASP A 7 -1.73 -10.91 -7.20
CA ASP A 7 -3.00 -10.54 -7.83
C ASP A 7 -4.12 -10.39 -6.78
N GLU A 8 -4.17 -11.29 -5.80
CA GLU A 8 -5.13 -11.24 -4.68
C GLU A 8 -4.98 -9.95 -3.85
N MET A 9 -3.76 -9.46 -3.63
CA MET A 9 -3.53 -8.20 -2.91
C MET A 9 -3.97 -7.00 -3.73
N ALA A 10 -3.67 -6.99 -5.04
CA ALA A 10 -4.11 -5.92 -5.94
C ALA A 10 -5.64 -5.85 -6.02
N ASP A 11 -6.31 -7.00 -6.13
CA ASP A 11 -7.77 -7.09 -6.14
C ASP A 11 -8.38 -6.67 -4.80
N ALA A 12 -7.77 -7.04 -3.68
CA ALA A 12 -8.22 -6.57 -2.36
C ALA A 12 -8.15 -5.03 -2.26
N LEU A 13 -7.09 -4.42 -2.76
CA LEU A 13 -6.96 -2.95 -2.81
C LEU A 13 -7.97 -2.31 -3.77
N LYS A 14 -8.31 -2.94 -4.89
CA LYS A 14 -9.38 -2.45 -5.77
C LYS A 14 -10.76 -2.49 -5.08
N ASN A 15 -10.96 -3.39 -4.10
CA ASN A 15 -12.18 -3.53 -3.30
C ASN A 15 -12.16 -2.68 -2.01
N ASP A 16 -11.47 -1.53 -2.01
CA ASP A 16 -11.45 -0.54 -0.93
C ASP A 16 -10.87 -1.02 0.42
N VAL A 17 -9.99 -2.03 0.39
CA VAL A 17 -9.22 -2.40 1.58
C VAL A 17 -8.21 -1.30 1.92
N ASN A 18 -8.10 -0.93 3.21
CA ASN A 18 -7.15 0.07 3.68
C ASN A 18 -5.71 -0.25 3.26
N TRP A 19 -5.06 0.69 2.58
CA TRP A 19 -3.63 0.58 2.22
C TRP A 19 -2.80 1.28 3.28
N MET A 20 -1.98 0.51 4.00
CA MET A 20 -1.07 1.02 5.01
C MET A 20 0.38 0.86 4.55
N ILE A 21 1.21 1.86 4.82
CA ILE A 21 2.67 1.79 4.66
C ILE A 21 3.28 2.04 6.02
N GLY A 22 4.18 1.16 6.45
CA GLY A 22 4.85 1.31 7.73
C GLY A 22 6.30 0.85 7.67
N VAL A 23 7.06 1.29 8.66
CA VAL A 23 8.40 0.77 8.94
C VAL A 23 8.45 0.32 10.37
N HIS A 24 9.00 -0.87 10.57
CA HIS A 24 9.29 -1.41 11.88
C HIS A 24 10.80 -1.59 12.02
N HIS A 25 11.41 -0.74 12.84
CA HIS A 25 12.84 -0.76 13.13
C HIS A 25 13.04 -0.59 14.65
N PRO A 26 14.07 -1.19 15.28
CA PRO A 26 14.24 -1.17 16.74
C PRO A 26 14.22 0.22 17.40
N VAL A 27 14.59 1.27 16.65
CA VAL A 27 14.61 2.66 17.13
C VAL A 27 13.60 3.58 16.41
N TYR A 28 12.80 3.05 15.48
CA TYR A 28 11.81 3.82 14.74
C TYR A 28 10.67 2.92 14.24
N THR A 29 9.47 3.14 14.77
CA THR A 29 8.25 2.50 14.28
C THR A 29 7.27 3.58 13.86
N TYR A 30 6.73 3.46 12.65
CA TYR A 30 5.74 4.38 12.13
C TYR A 30 4.84 3.68 11.12
N GLU A 31 3.56 4.03 11.14
CA GLU A 31 2.55 3.54 10.20
C GLU A 31 1.76 4.73 9.65
N LEU A 32 1.43 4.67 8.37
CA LEU A 32 0.69 5.68 7.65
C LEU A 32 -0.37 5.02 6.79
N ARG A 33 -1.60 5.57 6.84
CA ARG A 33 -2.63 5.25 5.85
C ARG A 33 -2.36 6.03 4.58
N VAL A 34 -2.33 5.35 3.44
CA VAL A 34 -2.19 5.99 2.13
C VAL A 34 -3.48 6.76 1.83
N GLU A 35 -3.34 8.06 1.56
CA GLU A 35 -4.47 8.95 1.22
C GLU A 35 -5.00 8.70 -0.19
N ASP A 36 -6.26 9.06 -0.43
CA ASP A 36 -7.03 8.68 -1.62
C ASP A 36 -6.34 9.06 -2.95
N ALA A 37 -5.83 10.28 -3.08
CA ALA A 37 -5.13 10.71 -4.30
C ALA A 37 -3.85 9.91 -4.57
N THR A 38 -3.13 9.52 -3.51
CA THR A 38 -1.90 8.71 -3.64
C THR A 38 -2.27 7.25 -3.93
N ARG A 39 -3.32 6.74 -3.29
CA ARG A 39 -3.86 5.40 -3.52
C ARG A 39 -4.24 5.20 -4.99
N GLU A 40 -5.00 6.13 -5.57
CA GLU A 40 -5.40 6.07 -6.98
C GLU A 40 -4.19 6.03 -7.91
N SER A 41 -3.19 6.88 -7.64
CA SER A 41 -1.95 6.88 -8.41
C SER A 41 -1.22 5.52 -8.34
N LEU A 42 -1.13 4.92 -7.15
CA LEU A 42 -0.44 3.64 -6.96
C LEU A 42 -1.21 2.45 -7.55
N LEU A 43 -2.55 2.49 -7.53
CA LEU A 43 -3.38 1.45 -8.15
C LEU A 43 -3.16 1.37 -9.66
N ASN A 44 -2.88 2.51 -10.31
CA ASN A 44 -2.58 2.53 -11.76
C ASN A 44 -1.26 1.85 -12.12
N ASP A 45 -0.34 1.70 -11.15
CA ASP A 45 0.93 0.98 -11.34
C ASP A 45 0.77 -0.55 -11.22
N LEU A 46 -0.38 -1.02 -10.72
CA LEU A 46 -0.71 -2.44 -10.58
C LEU A 46 -1.47 -2.90 -11.83
N HIS A 47 -0.76 -3.55 -12.75
CA HIS A 47 -1.31 -4.15 -13.97
C HIS A 47 -2.25 -5.33 -13.69
#